data_AF-A0A7V1LGI3-F1
#
_entry.id   AF-A0A7V1LGI3-F1
#
_cell.length_a   1.000
_cell.length_b   1.000
_cell.length_c   1.000
_cell.angle_alpha   90.00
_cell.angle_beta   90.00
_cell.angle_gamma   90.00
#
_symmetry.space_group_name_H-M   'P 1'
#
loop_
_entity.id
_entity.type
_entity.pdbx_description
1 polymer ?
#
loop_
_entity_poly.entity_id
_entity_poly.type
_entity_poly.pdbx_seq_one_letter_code
_entity_poly.pdbx_strand_id
1 'polypeptide(L)'
;MKEYFNNIYLALSTIFIGMSVTFKHLFVPAVTIQYPSVKPQLPTRERNRLYVNMDDCIGCLQCARACPVNCIEIETVKKIPDEDLGLTSNGKK
;
A
#
# COMPACT_ATOMS: atom_id res chain seq x y z
N MET A 1 52.63 23.50 -10.56
CA MET A 1 52.80 22.31 -9.69
C MET A 1 52.04 22.41 -8.36
N LYS A 2 52.14 23.50 -7.58
CA LYS A 2 51.41 23.64 -6.30
C LYS A 2 49.89 23.45 -6.42
N GLU A 3 49.25 23.99 -7.45
CA GLU A 3 47.80 23.83 -7.67
C GLU A 3 47.36 22.38 -7.89
N TYR A 4 48.14 21.58 -8.63
CA TYR A 4 47.85 20.17 -8.86
C TYR A 4 47.84 19.37 -7.55
N PHE A 5 48.83 19.61 -6.69
CA PHE A 5 48.90 18.96 -5.38
C PHE A 5 47.79 19.42 -4.42
N ASN A 6 47.41 20.70 -4.46
CA ASN A 6 46.27 21.20 -3.66
C ASN A 6 44.94 20.55 -4.09
N ASN A 7 44.73 20.37 -5.40
CA ASN A 7 43.53 19.71 -5.92
C ASN A 7 43.48 18.22 -5.53
N ILE A 8 44.62 17.52 -5.56
CA ILE A 8 44.70 16.13 -5.08
C ILE A 8 44.38 16.03 -3.59
N TYR A 9 44.91 16.94 -2.77
CA TYR A 9 44.63 16.97 -1.34
C TYR A 9 43.15 17.24 -1.04
N LEU A 10 42.53 18.17 -1.78
CA LEU A 10 41.11 18.46 -1.67
C LEU A 10 40.25 17.25 -2.08
N ALA A 11 40.60 16.57 -3.17
CA ALA A 11 39.92 15.36 -3.61
C ALA A 11 40.03 14.22 -2.57
N LEU A 12 41.20 13.99 -2.00
CA LEU A 12 41.38 12.97 -0.96
C LEU A 12 40.59 13.31 0.31
N SER A 13 40.66 14.56 0.78
CA SER A 13 39.93 14.97 1.99
C SER A 13 38.42 14.82 1.85
N THR A 14 37.85 15.19 0.70
CA THR A 14 36.41 15.02 0.43
C THR A 14 35.99 13.55 0.37
N ILE A 15 36.81 12.68 -0.24
CA ILE A 15 36.57 11.22 -0.24
C ILE A 15 36.60 10.66 1.19
N PHE A 16 37.58 11.06 1.99
CA PHE A 16 37.67 10.62 3.40
C PHE A 16 36.48 11.08 4.24
N ILE A 17 35.98 12.30 4.01
CA ILE A 17 34.76 12.79 4.67
C ILE A 17 33.56 11.92 4.30
N GLY A 18 33.37 11.60 3.02
CA GLY A 18 32.30 10.72 2.55
C GLY A 18 32.40 9.31 3.15
N MET A 19 33.60 8.74 3.17
CA MET A 19 33.86 7.41 3.74
C MET A 19 33.64 7.38 5.27
N SER A 20 33.96 8.47 5.97
CA SER A 20 33.68 8.59 7.41
C SER A 20 32.18 8.53 7.70
N VAL A 21 31.35 9.13 6.85
CA VAL A 21 29.88 9.07 6.98
C VAL A 21 29.35 7.67 6.71
N THR A 22 29.79 7.01 5.63
CA THR A 22 29.36 5.64 5.33
C THR A 22 29.79 4.66 6.43
N PHE A 23 31.01 4.81 6.95
CA PHE A 23 31.51 4.00 8.06
C PHE A 23 30.69 4.20 9.34
N LYS A 24 30.24 5.43 9.64
CA LYS A 24 29.31 5.67 10.75
C LYS A 24 27.98 4.95 10.55
N HIS A 25 27.40 4.99 9.35
CA HIS A 25 26.12 4.33 9.06
C HIS A 25 26.20 2.80 9.06
N LEU A 26 27.39 2.20 8.88
CA LEU A 26 27.58 0.75 8.96
C LEU A 26 27.25 0.17 10.35
N PHE A 27 27.47 0.96 11.42
CA PHE A 27 27.23 0.52 12.80
C PHE A 27 25.89 0.98 13.37
N VAL A 28 25.10 1.74 12.62
CA VAL A 28 23.75 2.13 13.02
C VAL A 28 22.79 0.98 12.68
N PRO A 29 21.83 0.62 13.56
CA PRO A 29 20.86 -0.42 13.25
C PRO A 29 20.05 -0.07 11.98
N ALA A 30 19.83 -1.07 11.13
CA ALA A 30 19.10 -0.90 9.88
C ALA A 30 17.62 -0.58 10.15
N VAL A 31 17.14 0.55 9.63
CA VAL A 31 15.71 0.94 9.68
C VAL A 31 14.95 0.15 8.62
N THR A 32 14.66 -1.12 8.91
CA THR A 32 13.98 -2.04 7.98
C THR A 32 12.96 -2.92 8.73
N ILE A 33 11.97 -3.43 8.00
CA ILE A 33 10.97 -4.37 8.51
C ILE A 33 11.17 -5.69 7.75
N GLN A 34 11.43 -6.79 8.47
CA GLN A 34 11.66 -8.10 7.86
C GLN A 34 10.34 -8.81 7.53
N TYR A 35 9.81 -8.56 6.34
CA TYR A 35 8.69 -9.33 5.81
C TYR A 35 9.16 -10.74 5.38
N PRO A 36 8.42 -11.84 5.64
CA PRO A 36 7.06 -11.91 6.20
C PRO A 36 6.98 -12.05 7.72
N SER A 37 8.11 -12.20 8.41
CA SER A 37 8.19 -12.47 9.85
C SER A 37 7.61 -11.34 10.71
N VAL A 38 7.89 -10.10 10.32
CA VAL A 38 7.35 -8.88 10.94
C VAL A 38 6.52 -8.16 9.90
N LYS A 39 5.21 -8.03 10.16
CA LYS A 39 4.30 -7.27 9.29
C LYS A 39 4.17 -5.83 9.79
N PRO A 40 4.17 -4.84 8.89
CA PRO A 40 3.93 -3.46 9.29
C PRO A 40 2.51 -3.32 9.85
N GLN A 41 2.37 -2.46 10.85
CA GLN A 41 1.06 -2.04 11.33
C GLN A 41 0.41 -1.13 10.28
N LEU A 42 -0.79 -1.49 9.87
CA LEU A 42 -1.51 -0.79 8.83
C LEU A 42 -2.42 0.29 9.43
N PRO A 43 -2.62 1.43 8.74
CA PRO A 43 -3.48 2.50 9.24
C PRO A 43 -4.96 2.11 9.16
N THR A 44 -5.79 2.66 10.04
CA THR A 44 -7.23 2.29 10.18
C THR A 44 -8.06 2.48 8.91
N ARG A 45 -7.67 3.38 7.99
CA ARG A 45 -8.41 3.68 6.75
C ARG A 45 -7.63 3.29 5.49
N GLU A 46 -6.86 2.23 5.58
CA GLU A 46 -6.17 1.66 4.42
C GLU A 46 -7.16 1.15 3.36
N ARG A 47 -6.72 1.16 2.10
CA ARG A 47 -7.50 0.67 0.96
C ARG A 47 -6.91 -0.63 0.47
N ASN A 48 -7.25 -1.70 1.17
CA ASN A 48 -6.81 -3.06 0.84
C ASN A 48 -7.84 -3.77 -0.06
N ARG A 49 -7.77 -5.10 -0.08
CA ARG A 49 -8.73 -5.95 -0.78
C ARG A 49 -10.17 -5.54 -0.43
N LEU A 50 -10.96 -5.30 -1.47
CA LEU A 50 -12.38 -5.03 -1.34
C LEU A 50 -13.10 -6.21 -0.68
N TYR A 51 -13.97 -5.91 0.27
CA TYR A 51 -14.90 -6.84 0.89
C TYR A 51 -16.32 -6.37 0.59
N VAL A 52 -17.18 -7.31 0.20
CA VAL A 52 -18.59 -7.06 -0.07
C VAL A 52 -19.40 -7.86 0.94
N ASN A 53 -20.28 -7.17 1.68
CA ASN A 53 -21.30 -7.84 2.47
C ASN A 53 -22.45 -8.24 1.53
N MET A 54 -22.64 -9.53 1.31
CA MET A 54 -23.65 -10.03 0.36
C MET A 54 -25.07 -9.80 0.85
N ASP A 55 -25.31 -9.83 2.16
CA ASP A 55 -26.64 -9.60 2.75
C ASP A 55 -27.11 -8.15 2.56
N ASP A 56 -26.17 -7.21 2.38
CA ASP A 56 -26.46 -5.79 2.10
C ASP A 56 -26.48 -5.46 0.60
N CYS A 57 -26.01 -6.37 -0.25
CA CYS A 57 -25.85 -6.12 -1.67
C CYS A 57 -27.16 -6.38 -2.43
N ILE A 58 -27.80 -5.33 -2.92
CA ILE A 58 -29.04 -5.42 -3.72
C ILE A 58 -28.80 -5.50 -5.24
N GLY A 59 -27.55 -5.64 -5.68
CA GLY A 59 -27.23 -5.74 -7.11
C GLY A 59 -27.52 -4.47 -7.95
N CYS A 60 -27.42 -3.27 -7.37
CA CYS A 60 -27.76 -2.00 -8.03
C CYS A 60 -26.77 -1.49 -9.11
N LEU A 61 -25.66 -2.21 -9.31
CA LEU A 61 -24.59 -1.88 -10.28
C LEU A 61 -23.93 -0.50 -10.08
N GLN A 62 -24.09 0.17 -8.93
CA GLN A 62 -23.51 1.49 -8.70
C GLN A 62 -21.99 1.43 -8.52
N CYS A 63 -21.48 0.44 -7.79
CA CYS A 63 -20.04 0.25 -7.59
C CYS A 63 -19.32 -0.07 -8.90
N ALA A 64 -19.91 -0.92 -9.76
CA ALA A 64 -19.38 -1.20 -11.09
C ALA A 64 -19.33 0.06 -11.98
N ARG A 65 -20.42 0.85 -12.00
CA ARG A 65 -20.46 2.12 -12.75
C ARG A 65 -19.50 3.20 -12.23
N ALA A 66 -19.26 3.24 -10.92
CA ALA A 66 -18.33 4.18 -10.31
C ALA A 66 -16.86 3.76 -10.46
N CYS A 67 -16.58 2.52 -10.87
CA CYS A 67 -15.22 2.01 -10.98
C CYS A 67 -14.47 2.70 -12.13
N PRO A 68 -13.34 3.38 -11.88
CA PRO A 68 -12.61 4.11 -12.92
C PRO A 68 -11.95 3.20 -13.97
N VAL A 69 -11.75 1.93 -13.66
CA VAL A 69 -11.07 0.95 -14.51
C VAL A 69 -11.97 -0.21 -14.95
N ASN A 70 -13.28 -0.15 -14.64
CA ASN A 70 -14.27 -1.17 -14.99
C ASN A 70 -13.85 -2.61 -14.59
N CYS A 71 -13.28 -2.80 -13.40
CA CYS A 71 -12.80 -4.11 -12.93
C CYS A 71 -13.80 -4.87 -12.03
N ILE A 72 -15.04 -4.41 -11.92
CA ILE A 72 -16.08 -5.02 -11.09
C ILE A 72 -17.17 -5.57 -12.00
N GLU A 73 -17.41 -6.87 -11.90
CA GLU A 73 -18.48 -7.59 -12.59
C GLU A 73 -19.52 -8.06 -11.57
N ILE A 74 -20.80 -7.91 -11.91
CA ILE A 74 -21.92 -8.25 -11.01
C ILE A 74 -22.97 -8.99 -11.83
N GLU A 75 -23.25 -10.21 -11.41
CA GLU A 75 -24.34 -11.02 -11.94
C GLU A 75 -25.42 -11.15 -10.87
N THR A 76 -26.69 -10.95 -11.26
CA THR A 76 -27.83 -11.06 -10.34
C THR A 76 -28.72 -12.23 -10.75
N VAL A 77 -29.18 -12.99 -9.75
CA VAL A 77 -30.13 -14.09 -9.94
C VAL A 77 -31.48 -13.64 -9.40
N LYS A 78 -32.55 -13.98 -10.12
CA LYS A 78 -33.92 -13.69 -9.65
C LYS A 78 -34.26 -14.60 -8.47
N LYS A 79 -34.83 -14.02 -7.42
CA LYS A 79 -35.33 -14.79 -6.29
C LYS A 79 -36.44 -15.76 -6.71
N ILE A 80 -36.49 -16.90 -6.05
CA ILE A 80 -37.60 -17.85 -6.16
C ILE A 80 -38.77 -17.29 -5.32
N PRO A 81 -40.05 -17.50 -5.71
CA PRO A 81 -41.19 -16.91 -5.00
C PRO A 81 -41.30 -17.30 -3.51
N ASP A 82 -40.73 -18.43 -3.12
CA ASP A 82 -40.84 -19.02 -1.78
C ASP A 82 -39.68 -18.62 -0.84
N GLU A 83 -38.71 -17.85 -1.34
CA GLU A 83 -37.47 -17.52 -0.63
C GLU A 83 -37.44 -16.04 -0.22
N ASP A 84 -37.36 -15.77 1.10
CA ASP A 84 -37.18 -14.43 1.64
C ASP A 84 -35.69 -14.15 1.87
N LEU A 85 -35.14 -13.23 1.08
CA LEU A 85 -33.72 -12.82 1.11
C LEU A 85 -33.38 -11.88 2.28
N GLY A 86 -34.33 -11.63 3.18
CA GLY A 86 -34.14 -10.77 4.34
C GLY A 86 -34.22 -9.28 4.03
N LEU A 87 -33.61 -8.47 4.92
CA LEU A 87 -33.52 -7.02 4.83
C LEU A 87 -32.05 -6.63 4.93
N THR A 88 -31.64 -5.65 4.12
CA THR A 88 -30.34 -5.00 4.30
C THR A 88 -30.27 -4.28 5.65
N SER A 89 -29.07 -3.98 6.14
CA SER A 89 -28.80 -3.16 7.34
C SER A 89 -29.53 -1.82 7.36
N ASN A 90 -29.88 -1.29 6.19
CA ASN A 90 -30.64 -0.04 6.02
C ASN A 90 -32.16 -0.25 5.81
N GLY A 91 -32.66 -1.47 6.00
CA GLY A 91 -34.08 -1.82 5.91
C GLY A 91 -34.65 -1.88 4.49
N LYS A 92 -33.81 -1.91 3.46
CA LYS A 92 -34.23 -2.07 2.06
C LYS A 92 -34.29 -3.55 1.70
N LYS A 93 -35.30 -3.94 0.90
CA LYS A 93 -35.42 -5.24 0.22
C LYS A 93 -34.94 -5.13 -1.22
#